data_AF-A0A967DA97-F1
#
_entry.id   AF-A0A967DA97-F1
#
_cell.length_a   1.000
_cell.length_b   1.000
_cell.length_c   1.000
_cell.angle_alpha   90.00
_cell.angle_beta   90.00
_cell.angle_gamma   90.00
#
_symmetry.space_group_name_H-M   'P 1'
#
loop_
_entity.id
_entity.type
_entity.pdbx_description
1 polymer ?
#
loop_
_entity_poly.entity_id
_entity_poly.type
_entity_poly.pdbx_seq_one_letter_code
_entity_poly.pdbx_strand_id
1 'polypeptide(L)'
;MTFKDPTIHPSQITPRAIAEDRRQWLKNLALGGAALGMGSWLEREAFAKPVAPREKLPAKLNEPYSTRETQTSYEDATSYNNFYEFGMEKDDPAKYADRLQTRPWTVTIEGLVKKPVTLDIDALLKLAPMEERVYRMRCVEG
;
A
#
# COMPACT_ATOMS: atom_id res chain seq x y z
N MET A 1 -4.49 6.84 -57.33
CA MET A 1 -4.02 8.23 -57.51
C MET A 1 -3.13 8.57 -56.33
N THR A 2 -1.84 8.80 -56.57
CA THR A 2 -0.88 9.18 -55.52
C THR A 2 -0.89 10.69 -55.39
N PHE A 3 -1.39 11.22 -54.27
CA PHE A 3 -1.33 12.65 -53.96
C PHE A 3 0.14 13.05 -53.80
N LYS A 4 0.61 14.00 -54.61
CA LYS A 4 1.94 14.61 -54.49
C LYS A 4 1.74 16.06 -54.07
N ASP A 5 2.18 16.38 -52.86
CA ASP A 5 2.21 17.76 -52.38
C ASP A 5 3.31 18.52 -53.14
N PRO A 6 2.98 19.59 -53.88
CA PRO A 6 3.97 20.35 -54.67
C PRO A 6 4.95 21.14 -53.80
N THR A 7 4.69 21.29 -52.51
CA THR A 7 5.54 22.03 -51.57
C THR A 7 6.65 21.20 -50.95
N ILE A 8 6.57 19.86 -51.02
CA ILE A 8 7.55 18.94 -50.45
C ILE A 8 8.41 18.37 -51.57
N HIS A 9 9.67 18.78 -51.61
CA HIS A 9 10.61 18.26 -52.60
C HIS A 9 11.01 16.81 -52.26
N PRO A 10 11.23 15.93 -53.27
CA PRO A 10 11.65 14.54 -53.02
C PRO A 10 12.94 14.42 -52.20
N SER A 11 13.83 15.41 -52.26
CA SER A 11 15.05 15.49 -51.44
C SER A 11 14.79 15.73 -49.95
N GLN A 12 13.59 16.23 -49.59
CA GLN A 12 13.15 16.43 -48.21
C GLN A 12 12.44 15.18 -47.66
N ILE A 13 12.07 14.24 -48.53
CA ILE A 13 11.46 12.97 -48.12
C ILE A 13 12.58 12.00 -47.81
N THR A 14 12.57 11.44 -46.60
CA THR A 14 13.54 10.38 -46.25
C THR A 14 13.39 9.21 -47.22
N PRO A 15 14.47 8.77 -47.89
CA PRO A 15 14.44 7.62 -48.75
C PRO A 15 13.85 6.41 -48.02
N ARG A 16 12.98 5.67 -48.71
CA ARG A 16 12.26 4.52 -48.14
C ARG A 16 13.19 3.51 -47.46
N ALA A 17 14.33 3.21 -48.10
CA ALA A 17 15.33 2.28 -47.55
C ALA A 17 15.83 2.72 -46.17
N ILE A 18 16.10 4.01 -45.97
CA ILE A 18 16.56 4.56 -44.69
C ILE A 18 15.46 4.46 -43.61
N ALA A 19 14.20 4.70 -43.99
CA ALA A 19 13.07 4.56 -43.07
C ALA A 19 12.82 3.10 -42.66
N GLU A 20 12.99 2.16 -43.60
CA GLU A 20 12.85 0.72 -43.36
C GLU A 20 14.01 0.19 -42.50
N ASP A 21 15.25 0.61 -42.76
CA ASP A 21 16.43 0.24 -41.96
C ASP A 21 16.31 0.72 -40.51
N ARG A 22 15.85 1.95 -40.27
CA ARG A 22 15.59 2.46 -38.92
C ARG A 22 14.56 1.62 -38.18
N ARG A 23 13.51 1.16 -38.87
CA ARG A 23 12.47 0.31 -38.28
C ARG A 23 13.01 -1.08 -37.95
N GLN A 24 13.85 -1.66 -38.79
CA GLN A 24 14.49 -2.95 -38.51
C GLN A 24 15.45 -2.85 -37.33
N TRP A 25 16.25 -1.79 -37.25
CA TRP A 25 17.15 -1.55 -36.12
C TRP A 25 16.39 -1.42 -34.79
N LEU A 26 15.29 -0.66 -34.75
CA LEU A 26 14.45 -0.53 -33.55
C LEU A 26 13.81 -1.85 -33.11
N LYS A 27 13.37 -2.69 -34.06
CA LYS A 27 12.84 -4.03 -33.75
C LYS A 27 13.91 -4.93 -33.14
N ASN A 28 15.12 -4.91 -33.69
CA ASN A 28 16.24 -5.70 -33.19
C ASN A 28 16.69 -5.23 -31.80
N LEU A 29 16.66 -3.91 -31.53
CA LEU A 29 16.95 -3.36 -30.21
C LEU A 29 15.92 -3.79 -29.16
N ALA A 30 14.62 -3.77 -29.50
CA ALA A 30 13.56 -4.21 -28.60
C ALA A 30 13.67 -5.71 -28.25
N LEU A 31 14.01 -6.55 -29.23
CA LEU A 31 14.22 -7.98 -29.03
C LEU A 31 15.52 -8.28 -28.25
N GLY A 32 16.60 -7.52 -28.51
CA GLY A 32 17.88 -7.68 -27.80
C GLY A 32 17.89 -7.15 -26.37
N GLY A 33 17.17 -6.05 -26.11
CA GLY A 33 17.06 -5.45 -24.77
C GLY A 33 16.21 -6.27 -23.79
N ALA A 34 15.18 -6.96 -24.29
CA ALA A 34 14.36 -7.85 -23.47
C ALA A 34 15.15 -9.07 -22.95
N ALA A 35 16.10 -9.59 -23.73
CA ALA A 35 16.89 -10.76 -23.34
C ALA A 35 17.93 -10.48 -22.25
N LEU A 36 18.48 -9.26 -22.19
CA LEU A 36 19.49 -8.87 -21.18
C LEU A 36 18.89 -8.30 -19.90
N GLY A 37 17.60 -7.91 -19.91
CA GLY A 37 16.92 -7.32 -18.77
C GLY A 37 16.15 -8.31 -17.89
N MET A 38 15.76 -9.49 -18.38
CA MET A 38 14.88 -10.39 -17.62
C MET A 38 15.57 -11.20 -16.51
N GLY A 39 16.89 -11.35 -16.53
CA GLY A 39 17.61 -12.11 -15.48
C GLY A 39 17.54 -11.44 -14.10
N SER A 40 17.68 -10.11 -14.06
CA SER A 40 17.67 -9.33 -12.81
C SER A 40 16.27 -9.02 -12.26
N TRP A 41 15.22 -9.24 -13.05
CA TRP A 41 13.83 -9.15 -12.56
C TRP A 41 13.32 -10.46 -11.95
N LEU A 42 13.88 -11.60 -12.37
CA LEU A 42 13.50 -12.93 -11.86
C LEU A 42 14.20 -13.28 -10.52
N GLU A 43 15.30 -12.60 -10.18
CA GLU A 43 16.04 -12.81 -8.92
C GLU A 43 15.69 -11.78 -7.83
N ARG A 44 14.52 -11.12 -7.90
CA ARG A 44 14.00 -10.40 -6.74
C ARG A 44 13.52 -11.40 -5.70
N GLU A 45 14.46 -11.94 -4.93
CA GLU A 45 14.14 -12.49 -3.61
C GLU A 45 13.51 -11.37 -2.79
N ALA A 46 12.19 -11.49 -2.58
CA ALA A 46 11.50 -10.68 -1.62
C ALA A 46 12.01 -11.08 -0.23
N PHE A 47 12.98 -10.33 0.31
CA PHE A 47 13.28 -10.32 1.72
C PHE A 47 12.09 -9.74 2.48
N ALA A 48 11.01 -10.51 2.57
CA ALA A 48 9.94 -10.23 3.51
C ALA A 48 10.55 -10.38 4.90
N LYS A 49 10.68 -9.25 5.63
CA LYS A 49 10.95 -9.30 7.07
C LYS A 49 9.90 -10.25 7.68
N PRO A 50 10.30 -11.27 8.47
CA PRO A 50 9.33 -12.09 9.16
C PRO A 50 8.52 -11.18 10.08
N VAL A 51 7.24 -10.99 9.75
CA VAL A 51 6.29 -10.36 10.65
C VAL A 51 6.17 -11.30 11.84
N ALA A 52 6.57 -10.85 13.02
CA ALA A 52 6.42 -11.62 14.24
C ALA A 52 4.97 -12.14 14.32
N PRO A 53 4.75 -13.43 14.66
CA PRO A 53 3.40 -13.98 14.76
C PRO A 53 2.57 -13.10 15.69
N ARG A 54 1.51 -12.50 15.15
CA ARG A 54 0.57 -11.73 15.97
C ARG A 54 -0.30 -12.73 16.72
N GLU A 55 -0.10 -12.83 18.02
CA GLU A 55 -1.00 -13.62 18.87
C GLU A 55 -2.42 -13.05 18.79
N LYS A 56 -3.40 -13.91 18.51
CA LYS A 56 -4.79 -13.51 18.52
C LYS A 56 -5.18 -13.12 19.94
N LEU A 57 -5.66 -11.89 20.10
CA LEU A 57 -6.15 -11.41 21.39
C LEU A 57 -7.38 -12.22 21.84
N PRO A 58 -7.56 -12.46 23.15
CA PRO A 58 -8.64 -13.28 23.69
C PRO A 58 -10.00 -12.55 23.72
N ALA A 59 -10.34 -11.85 22.63
CA ALA A 59 -11.59 -11.12 22.47
C ALA A 59 -12.73 -12.07 22.09
N LYS A 60 -13.91 -11.87 22.70
CA LYS A 60 -15.15 -12.59 22.36
C LYS A 60 -16.10 -11.68 21.60
N LEU A 61 -16.75 -12.21 20.56
CA LEU A 61 -17.78 -11.46 19.83
C LEU A 61 -18.90 -11.02 20.79
N ASN A 62 -19.19 -9.73 20.79
CA ASN A 62 -20.32 -9.17 21.50
C ASN A 62 -21.54 -9.15 20.57
N GLU A 63 -22.45 -10.12 20.74
CA GLU A 63 -23.63 -10.32 19.89
C GLU A 63 -24.48 -9.05 19.70
N PRO A 64 -24.83 -8.27 20.75
CA PRO A 64 -25.47 -6.97 20.62
C PRO A 64 -24.76 -5.94 19.71
N TYR A 65 -23.44 -6.04 19.56
CA TYR A 65 -22.63 -5.13 18.74
C TYR A 65 -22.04 -5.83 17.51
N SER A 66 -22.73 -6.85 17.01
CA SER A 66 -22.41 -7.55 15.77
C SER A 66 -23.37 -7.14 14.64
N THR A 67 -22.94 -7.33 13.39
CA THR A 67 -23.77 -7.10 12.19
C THR A 67 -23.52 -8.19 11.16
N ARG A 68 -24.48 -8.37 10.25
CA ARG A 68 -24.38 -9.27 9.09
C ARG A 68 -23.91 -8.57 7.82
N GLU A 69 -23.57 -7.28 7.92
CA GLU A 69 -22.99 -6.54 6.82
C GLU A 69 -21.66 -7.16 6.37
N THR A 70 -21.36 -7.03 5.08
CA THR A 70 -20.08 -7.47 4.52
C THR A 70 -18.95 -6.71 5.20
N GLN A 71 -18.01 -7.44 5.77
CA GLN A 71 -16.84 -6.87 6.43
C GLN A 71 -15.86 -6.32 5.39
N THR A 72 -15.23 -5.19 5.71
CA THR A 72 -14.04 -4.70 4.99
C THR A 72 -12.97 -5.78 5.00
N SER A 73 -12.28 -5.98 3.88
CA SER A 73 -11.20 -6.95 3.82
C SER A 73 -10.09 -6.59 4.81
N TYR A 74 -9.37 -7.58 5.32
CA TYR A 74 -8.25 -7.34 6.23
C TYR A 74 -7.16 -6.48 5.57
N GLU A 75 -6.91 -6.71 4.28
CA GLU A 75 -5.95 -5.95 3.48
C GLU A 75 -6.35 -4.47 3.44
N ASP A 76 -7.58 -4.14 3.06
CA ASP A 76 -8.04 -2.74 3.01
C ASP A 76 -8.00 -2.09 4.40
N ALA A 77 -8.42 -2.80 5.44
CA ALA A 77 -8.42 -2.29 6.82
C ALA A 77 -7.01 -1.97 7.35
N THR A 78 -5.98 -2.63 6.83
CA THR A 78 -4.58 -2.49 7.27
C THR A 78 -3.67 -1.75 6.30
N SER A 79 -4.18 -1.38 5.12
CA SER A 79 -3.41 -0.70 4.07
C SER A 79 -3.99 0.62 3.59
N TYR A 80 -5.29 0.87 3.79
CA TYR A 80 -5.96 2.13 3.43
C TYR A 80 -6.25 2.93 4.69
N ASN A 81 -5.29 3.73 5.14
CA ASN A 81 -5.33 4.37 6.45
C ASN A 81 -5.04 5.87 6.37
N ASN A 82 -5.65 6.63 7.27
CA ASN A 82 -5.24 8.01 7.57
C ASN A 82 -4.44 8.00 8.85
N PHE A 83 -3.13 8.15 8.74
CA PHE A 83 -2.23 8.32 9.89
C PHE A 83 -1.12 9.30 9.49
N TYR A 84 -1.40 10.59 9.67
CA TYR A 84 -0.61 11.70 9.14
C TYR A 84 0.85 11.73 9.63
N GLU A 85 1.09 11.23 10.84
CA GLU A 85 2.41 11.07 11.42
C GLU A 85 3.32 10.14 10.59
N PHE A 86 2.74 9.31 9.73
CA PHE A 86 3.44 8.41 8.82
C PHE A 86 3.33 8.78 7.35
N GLY A 87 2.62 9.86 6.99
CA GLY A 87 2.50 10.32 5.60
C GLY A 87 1.10 10.82 5.25
N MET A 88 0.96 11.40 4.06
CA MET A 88 -0.30 12.01 3.59
C MET A 88 -1.09 11.08 2.66
N GLU A 89 -0.40 10.13 2.01
CA GLU A 89 -1.03 9.16 1.13
C GLU A 89 -1.66 8.01 1.94
N LYS A 90 -2.71 7.41 1.40
CA LYS A 90 -3.50 6.38 2.11
C LYS A 90 -2.71 5.11 2.43
N ASP A 91 -1.66 4.83 1.66
CA ASP A 91 -0.81 3.65 1.78
C ASP A 91 0.52 3.94 2.52
N ASP A 92 0.79 5.20 2.86
CA ASP A 92 1.98 5.59 3.62
C ASP A 92 2.02 4.95 5.04
N PRO A 93 0.92 4.94 5.83
CA PRO A 93 0.95 4.33 7.15
C PRO A 93 1.37 2.85 7.13
N ALA A 94 0.89 2.09 6.15
CA ALA A 94 1.24 0.68 6.01
C ALA A 94 2.74 0.45 5.71
N LYS A 95 3.38 1.42 5.03
CA LYS A 95 4.81 1.37 4.69
C LYS A 95 5.73 1.80 5.83
N TYR A 96 5.28 2.74 6.68
CA TYR A 96 6.18 3.45 7.60
C TYR A 96 5.82 3.31 9.09
N ALA A 97 4.65 2.78 9.44
CA ALA A 97 4.24 2.62 10.84
C ALA A 97 5.05 1.56 11.62
N ASP A 98 5.89 0.76 10.95
CA ASP A 98 6.80 -0.19 11.60
C ASP A 98 7.85 0.49 12.50
N ARG A 99 8.05 1.80 12.33
CA ARG A 99 8.92 2.63 13.15
C ARG A 99 8.33 2.97 14.52
N LEU A 100 7.01 2.79 14.71
CA LEU A 100 6.35 3.07 15.97
C LEU A 100 6.64 1.98 16.99
N GLN A 101 7.29 2.36 18.09
CA GLN A 101 7.44 1.48 19.24
C GLN A 101 6.14 1.45 20.06
N THR A 102 5.35 0.40 19.88
CA THR A 102 4.08 0.20 20.59
C THR A 102 4.24 -0.50 21.95
N ARG A 103 5.47 -0.96 22.27
CA ARG A 103 5.84 -1.57 23.55
C ARG A 103 7.29 -1.21 23.91
N PRO A 104 7.59 -0.79 25.15
CA PRO A 104 6.65 -0.43 26.22
C PRO A 104 5.85 0.83 25.85
N TRP A 105 4.60 0.92 26.30
CA TRP A 105 3.74 2.07 26.04
C TRP A 105 2.78 2.30 27.21
N THR A 106 2.46 3.55 27.49
CA THR A 106 1.67 3.96 28.66
C THR A 106 0.54 4.92 28.28
N VAL A 107 -0.63 4.73 28.90
CA VAL A 107 -1.78 5.62 28.84
C VAL A 107 -1.97 6.32 30.18
N THR A 108 -2.08 7.65 30.17
CA THR A 108 -2.43 8.44 31.36
C THR A 108 -3.89 8.88 31.26
N ILE A 109 -4.67 8.59 32.31
CA ILE A 109 -6.05 9.04 32.49
C ILE A 109 -6.02 10.17 33.53
N GLU A 110 -6.25 11.40 33.08
CA GLU A 110 -6.15 12.63 33.87
C GLU A 110 -7.30 13.61 33.58
N GLY A 111 -7.21 14.85 34.08
CA GLY A 111 -8.23 15.88 33.92
C GLY A 111 -9.26 15.87 35.06
N LEU A 112 -10.54 16.04 34.73
CA LEU A 112 -11.63 16.14 35.72
C LEU A 112 -12.07 14.74 36.22
N VAL A 113 -11.16 14.03 36.87
CA VAL A 113 -11.37 12.69 37.41
C VAL A 113 -11.01 12.64 38.90
N LYS A 114 -11.70 11.78 39.67
CA LYS A 114 -11.42 11.65 41.12
C LYS A 114 -10.10 10.93 41.42
N LYS A 115 -9.70 10.01 40.54
CA LYS A 115 -8.52 9.15 40.70
C LYS A 115 -7.77 9.07 39.37
N PRO A 116 -6.82 9.99 39.13
CA PRO A 116 -5.91 9.89 37.98
C PRO A 116 -5.12 8.57 38.04
N VAL A 117 -4.82 7.99 36.88
CA VAL A 117 -4.09 6.72 36.79
C VAL A 117 -3.27 6.66 35.51
N THR A 118 -2.08 6.06 35.59
CA THR A 118 -1.28 5.70 34.42
C THR A 118 -1.25 4.17 34.30
N LEU A 119 -1.58 3.64 33.13
CA LEU A 119 -1.60 2.22 32.82
C LEU A 119 -0.54 1.94 31.76
N ASP A 120 0.28 0.91 31.95
CA ASP A 120 1.03 0.34 30.83
C ASP A 120 0.10 -0.49 29.91
N ILE A 121 0.61 -0.85 28.73
CA ILE A 121 -0.15 -1.61 27.74
C ILE A 121 -0.64 -2.97 28.26
N ASP A 122 0.08 -3.62 29.17
CA ASP A 122 -0.30 -4.93 29.71
C ASP A 122 -1.39 -4.82 30.77
N ALA A 123 -1.36 -3.76 31.58
CA ALA A 123 -2.42 -3.40 32.51
C ALA A 123 -3.68 -2.97 31.76
N LEU A 124 -3.55 -2.22 30.66
CA LEU A 124 -4.67 -1.80 29.83
C LEU A 124 -5.40 -2.99 29.21
N LEU A 125 -4.67 -3.96 28.65
CA LEU A 125 -5.25 -5.18 28.06
C LEU A 125 -5.97 -6.09 29.07
N LYS A 126 -5.66 -5.93 30.37
CA LYS A 126 -6.27 -6.71 31.47
C LYS A 126 -7.35 -5.94 32.22
N LEU A 127 -7.62 -4.69 31.85
CA LEU A 127 -8.54 -3.81 32.58
C LEU A 127 -9.98 -4.35 32.62
N ALA A 128 -10.41 -5.02 31.55
CA ALA A 128 -11.71 -5.66 31.42
C ALA A 128 -11.64 -6.83 30.43
N PRO A 129 -12.62 -7.76 30.42
CA PRO A 129 -12.73 -8.78 29.38
C PRO A 129 -12.75 -8.15 27.98
N MET A 130 -11.92 -8.66 27.07
CA MET A 130 -11.85 -8.15 25.70
C MET A 130 -13.10 -8.54 24.90
N GLU A 131 -13.62 -7.58 24.15
CA GLU A 131 -14.79 -7.77 23.27
C GLU A 131 -14.40 -7.49 21.82
N GLU A 132 -14.90 -8.34 20.91
CA GLU A 132 -14.91 -8.08 19.48
C GLU A 132 -16.26 -7.46 19.11
N ARG A 133 -16.24 -6.32 18.42
CA ARG A 133 -17.43 -5.59 17.98
C ARG A 133 -17.28 -5.26 16.50
N VAL A 134 -18.36 -5.44 15.74
CA VAL A 134 -18.36 -5.20 14.29
C VAL A 134 -19.02 -3.85 14.03
N TYR A 135 -18.20 -2.86 13.67
CA TYR A 135 -18.65 -1.50 13.44
C TYR A 135 -18.35 -1.03 12.01
N ARG A 136 -19.18 -0.09 11.54
CA ARG A 136 -18.86 0.73 10.37
C ARG A 136 -17.97 1.88 10.81
N MET A 137 -16.77 1.97 10.25
CA MET A 137 -15.90 3.13 10.39
C MET A 137 -16.12 4.04 9.17
N ARG A 138 -16.71 5.21 9.39
CA ARG A 138 -16.91 6.23 8.34
C ARG A 138 -15.89 7.33 8.56
N CYS A 139 -14.92 7.41 7.64
CA CYS A 139 -14.06 8.58 7.51
C CYS A 139 -14.92 9.82 7.18
N VAL A 140 -14.37 11.03 7.26
CA VAL A 140 -15.07 12.23 6.78
C VAL A 140 -14.99 12.39 5.25
N GLU A 141 -14.00 11.76 4.61
CA GLU A 141 -13.57 12.07 3.23
C GLU A 141 -14.51 11.59 2.13
N GLY A 142 -15.25 10.50 2.33
CA GLY A 142 -16.19 9.95 1.34
C GLY A 142 -16.55 8.50 1.61
#